data_AF-A0A3A0BJJ9-F1
#
_entry.id   AF-A0A3A0BJJ9-F1
#
_cell.length_a   1.000
_cell.length_b   1.000
_cell.length_c   1.000
_cell.angle_alpha   90.00
_cell.angle_beta   90.00
_cell.angle_gamma   90.00
#
_symmetry.space_group_name_H-M   'P 1'
#
loop_
_entity.id
_entity.type
_entity.pdbx_description
1 polymer ?
#
loop_
_entity_poly.entity_id
_entity_poly.type
_entity_poly.pdbx_seq_one_letter_code
_entity_poly.pdbx_strand_id
1 'polypeptide(L)'
;MPLQDHKTGTALWLSALALLVALTAYASLGAFSRYIADDYCEAVRVTSVSPIQAVVDRYSDGSFRSANRYSNILFVGFSEMLGRNSIPITMVAMVVLWVVGLTWLVHETRILAGMAWTRLADVFFGGTLAFMSFVQAPNLFQTVYWRSSMMTHFAPLIFGSLTLAFLARQARRPAQETSSVLTYGVICFACFVLAGFSEPPAATLVVFFALLLLAIRLWNKSPLQNRRFALVGSAFAGSLGGLIVLILSPAVANVTREKSPDLVAVLFNSFIYALQFMRDSFVSLPLPLFLSFLTSLLLIRLLKQSGDAILPDARRLPLWMIVAPLVVWLLIAAGFSPSVFGQGFPVERMRFLARALLIATLMLEGVWLGLILPEFKINRTIGVWAPLLLFVAISTAYPLRAAFALFQNTLPEYRERAELWDLRDAYIHRRIAEGETDLFIPGFGGAHGVKELDSNPAHWINVCAANFYRVSSIQSFSTKDLLEALSE
;
A
#
# COMPACT_ATOMS: atom_id res chain seq x y z
N MET A 1 15.49 -31.48 24.59
CA MET A 1 15.12 -30.71 23.39
C MET A 1 13.73 -30.04 23.42
N PRO A 2 12.66 -30.53 24.10
CA PRO A 2 11.33 -29.89 24.00
C PRO A 2 11.17 -28.53 24.71
N LEU A 3 12.10 -28.14 25.59
CA LEU A 3 12.07 -26.85 26.31
C LEU A 3 12.49 -25.64 25.45
N GLN A 4 13.12 -25.86 24.29
CA GLN A 4 13.61 -24.78 23.43
C GLN A 4 12.50 -24.26 22.49
N ASP A 5 11.67 -25.16 21.96
CA ASP A 5 10.56 -24.84 21.05
C ASP A 5 9.53 -23.92 21.74
N HIS A 6 9.25 -24.17 23.02
CA HIS A 6 8.30 -23.35 23.78
C HIS A 6 8.74 -21.88 23.90
N LYS A 7 10.05 -21.60 23.98
CA LYS A 7 10.57 -20.23 24.19
C LYS A 7 10.48 -19.39 22.92
N THR A 8 10.92 -19.94 21.79
CA THR A 8 10.82 -19.26 20.49
C THR A 8 9.36 -19.02 20.12
N GLY A 9 8.48 -20.00 20.37
CA GLY A 9 7.04 -19.83 20.19
C GLY A 9 6.46 -18.71 21.05
N THR A 10 6.84 -18.64 22.34
CA THR A 10 6.36 -17.58 23.25
C THR A 10 6.84 -16.19 22.82
N ALA A 11 8.12 -16.06 22.46
CA ALA A 11 8.68 -14.81 21.96
C ALA A 11 7.94 -14.34 20.70
N LEU A 12 7.72 -15.24 19.74
CA LEU A 12 7.01 -14.92 18.51
C LEU A 12 5.55 -14.51 18.76
N TRP A 13 4.87 -15.13 19.73
CA TRP A 13 3.53 -14.75 20.16
C TRP A 13 3.49 -13.34 20.75
N LEU A 14 4.42 -13.00 21.65
CA LEU A 14 4.52 -11.67 22.23
C LEU A 14 4.77 -10.61 21.16
N SER A 15 5.68 -10.87 20.23
CA SER A 15 5.98 -9.98 19.11
C SER A 15 4.80 -9.80 18.17
N ALA A 16 4.08 -10.89 17.85
CA ALA A 16 2.87 -10.84 17.02
C ALA A 16 1.75 -10.05 17.71
N LEU A 17 1.58 -10.19 19.03
CA LEU A 17 0.60 -9.43 19.80
C LEU A 17 0.95 -7.93 19.82
N ALA A 18 2.22 -7.59 20.02
CA ALA A 18 2.69 -6.20 19.96
C ALA A 18 2.46 -5.57 18.57
N LEU A 19 2.72 -6.32 17.50
CA LEU A 19 2.41 -5.89 16.14
C LEU A 19 0.90 -5.72 15.92
N LEU A 20 0.08 -6.63 16.44
CA LEU A 20 -1.39 -6.51 16.35
C LEU A 20 -1.89 -5.24 17.04
N VAL A 21 -1.36 -4.90 18.22
CA VAL A 21 -1.69 -3.64 18.91
C VAL A 21 -1.31 -2.44 18.05
N ALA A 22 -0.10 -2.42 17.48
CA ALA A 22 0.35 -1.32 16.63
C ALA A 22 -0.47 -1.18 15.34
N LEU A 23 -0.75 -2.29 14.65
CA LEU A 23 -1.56 -2.31 13.43
C LEU A 23 -3.02 -1.92 13.71
N THR A 24 -3.55 -2.29 14.89
CA THR A 24 -4.88 -1.85 15.34
C THR A 24 -4.90 -0.35 15.60
N ALA A 25 -3.84 0.21 16.18
CA ALA A 25 -3.71 1.66 16.35
C ALA A 25 -3.73 2.40 15.00
N TYR A 26 -2.98 1.92 14.00
CA TYR A 26 -3.05 2.45 12.63
C TYR A 26 -4.46 2.31 12.04
N ALA A 27 -5.06 1.11 12.10
CA ALA A 27 -6.42 0.90 11.61
C ALA A 27 -7.43 1.86 12.27
N SER A 28 -7.28 2.12 13.57
CA SER A 28 -8.18 3.01 14.32
C SER A 28 -8.17 4.46 13.82
N LEU A 29 -7.05 4.95 13.25
CA LEU A 29 -7.00 6.28 12.63
C LEU A 29 -7.99 6.39 11.46
N GLY A 30 -8.17 5.29 10.71
CA GLY A 30 -9.11 5.23 9.59
C GLY A 30 -10.57 5.46 10.01
N ALA A 31 -10.94 5.16 11.26
CA ALA A 31 -12.31 5.40 11.75
C ALA A 31 -12.66 6.90 11.82
N PHE A 32 -11.65 7.76 11.86
CA PHE A 32 -11.78 9.23 11.92
C PHE A 32 -11.65 9.89 10.54
N SER A 33 -11.44 9.12 9.47
CA SER A 33 -11.42 9.69 8.11
C SER A 33 -12.81 10.19 7.72
N ARG A 34 -12.85 11.36 7.07
CA ARG A 34 -14.05 12.03 6.54
C ARG A 34 -13.78 12.57 5.13
N TYR A 35 -14.82 13.05 4.45
CA TYR A 35 -14.69 13.63 3.12
C TYR A 35 -13.78 14.85 3.13
N ILE A 36 -12.81 14.87 2.23
CA ILE A 36 -11.92 16.01 2.01
C ILE A 36 -11.52 16.11 0.54
N ALA A 37 -11.39 17.35 0.04
CA ALA A 37 -10.90 17.64 -1.31
C ALA A 37 -11.62 16.83 -2.42
N ASP A 38 -10.88 16.00 -3.16
CA ASP A 38 -11.35 15.19 -4.29
C ASP A 38 -12.46 14.20 -3.88
N ASP A 39 -12.54 13.85 -2.60
CA ASP A 39 -13.53 12.88 -2.12
C ASP A 39 -14.97 13.34 -2.43
N TYR A 40 -15.26 14.64 -2.34
CA TYR A 40 -16.57 15.20 -2.71
C TYR A 40 -16.86 15.05 -4.20
N CYS A 41 -15.88 15.36 -5.06
CA CYS A 41 -16.05 15.27 -6.50
C CYS A 41 -16.29 13.82 -6.95
N GLU A 42 -15.55 12.88 -6.35
CA GLU A 42 -15.69 11.47 -6.66
C GLU A 42 -17.02 10.92 -6.15
N ALA A 43 -17.45 11.32 -4.93
CA ALA A 43 -18.75 10.96 -4.37
C ALA A 43 -19.92 11.40 -5.25
N VAL A 44 -19.94 12.67 -5.70
CA VAL A 44 -21.00 13.20 -6.57
C VAL A 44 -21.12 12.38 -7.87
N ARG A 45 -19.98 12.01 -8.46
CA ARG A 45 -19.97 11.23 -9.71
C ARG A 45 -20.53 9.82 -9.52
N VAL A 46 -20.21 9.14 -8.43
CA VAL A 46 -20.66 7.74 -8.22
C VAL A 46 -22.02 7.62 -7.54
N THR A 47 -22.55 8.70 -6.96
CA THR A 47 -23.90 8.72 -6.35
C THR A 47 -25.00 9.08 -7.34
N SER A 48 -24.65 9.73 -8.45
CA SER A 48 -25.59 10.15 -9.50
C SER A 48 -25.83 9.07 -10.57
N VAL A 49 -24.88 8.15 -10.76
CA VAL A 49 -24.96 7.05 -11.75
C VAL A 49 -24.37 5.77 -11.16
N SER A 50 -24.51 4.63 -11.86
CA SER A 50 -23.87 3.38 -11.40
C SER A 50 -22.33 3.51 -11.36
N PRO A 51 -21.61 2.78 -10.49
CA PRO A 51 -20.15 2.83 -10.44
C PRO A 51 -19.48 2.57 -11.79
N ILE A 52 -20.02 1.66 -12.61
CA ILE A 52 -19.49 1.36 -13.95
C ILE A 52 -19.72 2.55 -14.88
N GLN A 53 -20.90 3.17 -14.85
CA GLN A 53 -21.17 4.36 -15.66
C GLN A 53 -20.27 5.52 -15.24
N ALA A 54 -20.04 5.73 -13.94
CA ALA A 54 -19.11 6.74 -13.44
C ALA A 54 -17.67 6.53 -13.94
N VAL A 55 -17.24 5.26 -14.11
CA VAL A 55 -15.95 4.93 -14.74
C VAL A 55 -15.93 5.36 -16.20
N VAL A 56 -16.96 5.00 -16.97
CA VAL A 56 -17.06 5.32 -18.40
C VAL A 56 -17.11 6.84 -18.58
N ASP A 57 -17.97 7.53 -17.86
CA ASP A 57 -18.13 8.99 -17.93
C ASP A 57 -16.83 9.70 -17.57
N ARG A 58 -16.16 9.30 -16.47
CA ARG A 58 -14.88 9.88 -16.06
C ARG A 58 -13.81 9.65 -17.13
N TYR A 59 -13.71 8.42 -17.65
CA TYR A 59 -12.70 8.06 -18.65
C TYR A 59 -12.92 8.82 -19.97
N SER A 60 -14.17 8.93 -20.43
CA SER A 60 -14.55 9.59 -21.67
C SER A 60 -14.42 11.12 -21.62
N ASP A 61 -14.71 11.74 -20.47
CA ASP A 61 -14.57 13.18 -20.26
C ASP A 61 -13.11 13.63 -20.43
N GLY A 62 -12.16 12.91 -19.82
CA GLY A 62 -10.73 13.15 -20.01
C GLY A 62 -10.25 14.55 -19.57
N SER A 63 -11.09 15.28 -18.83
CA SER A 63 -10.90 16.68 -18.42
C SER A 63 -9.72 16.89 -17.48
N PHE A 64 -9.31 15.85 -16.73
CA PHE A 64 -8.20 15.92 -15.78
C PHE A 64 -7.31 14.68 -15.87
N ARG A 65 -6.04 14.82 -15.48
CA ARG A 65 -5.06 13.73 -15.53
C ARG A 65 -5.53 12.44 -14.82
N SER A 66 -6.24 12.57 -13.70
CA SER A 66 -6.72 11.41 -12.92
C SER A 66 -7.90 10.68 -13.57
N ALA A 67 -8.44 11.18 -14.68
CA ALA A 67 -9.57 10.57 -15.38
C ALA A 67 -9.23 9.21 -16.00
N ASN A 68 -7.96 8.92 -16.24
CA ASN A 68 -7.52 7.63 -16.78
C ASN A 68 -7.65 6.46 -15.78
N ARG A 69 -7.78 6.73 -14.48
CA ARG A 69 -7.73 5.74 -13.40
C ARG A 69 -9.07 5.00 -13.23
N TYR A 70 -9.39 4.12 -14.18
CA TYR A 70 -10.69 3.45 -14.23
C TYR A 70 -11.00 2.58 -13.00
N SER A 71 -10.01 1.90 -12.39
CA SER A 71 -10.27 1.12 -11.18
C SER A 71 -10.41 1.98 -9.94
N ASN A 72 -9.76 3.16 -9.91
CA ASN A 72 -9.86 4.06 -8.77
C ASN A 72 -11.33 4.46 -8.53
N ILE A 73 -11.99 5.03 -9.54
CA ILE A 73 -13.37 5.50 -9.40
C ILE A 73 -14.37 4.34 -9.21
N LEU A 74 -14.10 3.17 -9.80
CA LEU A 74 -14.91 1.96 -9.59
C LEU A 74 -14.94 1.58 -8.10
N PHE A 75 -13.78 1.56 -7.45
CA PHE A 75 -13.69 1.19 -6.03
C PHE A 75 -14.12 2.31 -5.09
N VAL A 76 -14.05 3.59 -5.50
CA VAL A 76 -14.77 4.66 -4.79
C VAL A 76 -16.27 4.40 -4.85
N GLY A 77 -16.83 4.03 -6.00
CA GLY A 77 -18.25 3.67 -6.13
C GLY A 77 -18.67 2.53 -5.22
N PHE A 78 -17.87 1.45 -5.15
CA PHE A 78 -18.14 0.36 -4.20
C PHE A 78 -18.00 0.79 -2.73
N SER A 79 -17.06 1.68 -2.42
CA SER A 79 -16.93 2.28 -1.09
C SER A 79 -18.21 3.05 -0.72
N GLU A 80 -18.76 3.86 -1.64
CA GLU A 80 -19.96 4.67 -1.38
C GLU A 80 -21.23 3.87 -1.14
N MET A 81 -21.30 2.63 -1.62
CA MET A 81 -22.43 1.73 -1.34
C MET A 81 -22.56 1.39 0.16
N LEU A 82 -21.54 1.67 0.97
CA LEU A 82 -21.56 1.50 2.43
C LEU A 82 -22.26 2.66 3.17
N GLY A 83 -22.77 3.66 2.44
CA GLY A 83 -23.55 4.77 2.99
C GLY A 83 -22.69 5.80 3.76
N ARG A 84 -23.28 6.43 4.79
CA ARG A 84 -22.64 7.55 5.53
C ARG A 84 -21.26 7.20 6.11
N ASN A 85 -21.03 5.93 6.44
CA ASN A 85 -19.78 5.44 7.00
C ASN A 85 -18.82 4.86 5.94
N SER A 86 -19.03 5.18 4.66
CA SER A 86 -18.24 4.65 3.54
C SER A 86 -16.74 4.85 3.73
N ILE A 87 -16.31 6.07 4.02
CA ILE A 87 -14.90 6.40 4.22
C ILE A 87 -14.32 5.65 5.44
N PRO A 88 -14.85 5.80 6.67
CA PRO A 88 -14.31 5.11 7.85
C PRO A 88 -14.18 3.59 7.68
N ILE A 89 -15.25 2.94 7.23
CA ILE A 89 -15.27 1.48 7.07
C ILE A 89 -14.25 1.05 6.03
N THR A 90 -14.16 1.78 4.92
CA THR A 90 -13.21 1.46 3.85
C THR A 90 -11.77 1.58 4.34
N MET A 91 -11.40 2.62 5.08
CA MET A 91 -10.04 2.79 5.59
C MET A 91 -9.62 1.66 6.53
N VAL A 92 -10.47 1.35 7.52
CA VAL A 92 -10.22 0.25 8.46
C VAL A 92 -10.11 -1.08 7.72
N ALA A 93 -11.05 -1.35 6.81
CA ALA A 93 -11.08 -2.57 6.02
C ALA A 93 -9.82 -2.71 5.16
N MET A 94 -9.35 -1.64 4.53
CA MET A 94 -8.17 -1.65 3.67
C MET A 94 -6.88 -1.97 4.47
N VAL A 95 -6.71 -1.40 5.66
CA VAL A 95 -5.58 -1.76 6.55
C VAL A 95 -5.63 -3.24 6.93
N VAL A 96 -6.79 -3.74 7.36
CA VAL A 96 -6.97 -5.15 7.76
C VAL A 96 -6.74 -6.10 6.58
N LEU A 97 -7.35 -5.82 5.42
CA LEU A 97 -7.20 -6.60 4.20
C LEU A 97 -5.74 -6.65 3.75
N TRP A 98 -4.97 -5.57 3.95
CA TRP A 98 -3.56 -5.59 3.61
C TRP A 98 -2.76 -6.55 4.49
N VAL A 99 -2.98 -6.51 5.80
CA VAL A 99 -2.30 -7.40 6.75
C VAL A 99 -2.63 -8.86 6.45
N VAL A 100 -3.89 -9.16 6.15
CA VAL A 100 -4.34 -10.49 5.71
C VAL A 100 -3.65 -10.88 4.39
N GLY A 101 -3.64 -9.99 3.40
CA GLY A 101 -3.04 -10.24 2.09
C GLY A 101 -1.53 -10.48 2.17
N LEU A 102 -0.81 -9.71 2.97
CA LEU A 102 0.63 -9.89 3.21
C LEU A 102 0.91 -11.19 3.97
N THR A 103 0.13 -11.51 5.01
CA THR A 103 0.26 -12.77 5.74
C THR A 103 0.05 -13.97 4.81
N TRP A 104 -0.98 -13.92 3.96
CA TRP A 104 -1.25 -14.97 2.98
C TRP A 104 -0.13 -15.05 1.93
N LEU A 105 0.38 -13.92 1.46
CA LEU A 105 1.50 -13.88 0.52
C LEU A 105 2.77 -14.50 1.12
N VAL A 106 3.11 -14.18 2.38
CA VAL A 106 4.25 -14.80 3.08
C VAL A 106 4.05 -16.31 3.20
N HIS A 107 2.84 -16.73 3.59
CA HIS A 107 2.51 -18.15 3.70
C HIS A 107 2.74 -18.91 2.39
N GLU A 108 2.23 -18.38 1.27
CA GLU A 108 2.34 -19.04 -0.03
C GLU A 108 3.77 -19.00 -0.59
N THR A 109 4.50 -17.89 -0.40
CA THR A 109 5.90 -17.77 -0.82
C THR A 109 6.82 -18.69 -0.02
N ARG A 110 6.58 -18.82 1.29
CA ARG A 110 7.27 -19.78 2.15
C ARG A 110 7.12 -21.21 1.65
N ILE A 111 5.89 -21.64 1.38
CA ILE A 111 5.63 -22.99 0.87
C ILE A 111 6.30 -23.19 -0.50
N LEU A 112 6.19 -22.19 -1.39
CA LEU A 112 6.81 -22.23 -2.71
C LEU A 112 8.35 -22.32 -2.66
N ALA A 113 8.96 -21.69 -1.65
CA ALA A 113 10.39 -21.72 -1.39
C ALA A 113 10.86 -23.00 -0.65
N GLY A 114 9.94 -23.89 -0.27
CA GLY A 114 10.26 -25.11 0.49
C GLY A 114 10.70 -24.84 1.92
N MET A 115 10.33 -23.68 2.49
CA MET A 115 10.66 -23.32 3.86
C MET A 115 9.60 -23.86 4.83
N ALA A 116 10.04 -24.50 5.91
CA ALA A 116 9.13 -24.94 6.98
C ALA A 116 9.27 -23.99 8.18
N TRP A 117 8.22 -23.23 8.51
CA TRP A 117 8.09 -22.56 9.81
C TRP A 117 6.62 -22.42 10.17
N THR A 118 6.33 -21.96 11.39
CA THR A 118 4.96 -21.89 11.93
C THR A 118 4.12 -20.82 11.24
N ARG A 119 2.78 -21.01 11.19
CA ARG A 119 1.87 -19.97 10.64
C ARG A 119 1.97 -18.63 11.39
N LEU A 120 2.36 -18.67 12.66
CA LEU A 120 2.58 -17.47 13.45
C LEU A 120 3.75 -16.64 12.90
N ALA A 121 4.78 -17.27 12.34
CA ALA A 121 5.86 -16.54 11.66
C ALA A 121 5.38 -15.93 10.35
N ASP A 122 4.44 -16.57 9.64
CA ASP A 122 3.77 -15.96 8.47
C ASP A 122 3.04 -14.67 8.87
N VAL A 123 2.27 -14.71 9.98
CA VAL A 123 1.59 -13.54 10.57
C VAL A 123 2.60 -12.47 10.99
N PHE A 124 3.69 -12.86 11.65
CA PHE A 124 4.72 -11.93 12.11
C PHE A 124 5.39 -11.20 10.94
N PHE A 125 5.80 -11.90 9.88
CA PHE A 125 6.42 -11.29 8.72
C PHE A 125 5.45 -10.39 7.95
N GLY A 126 4.21 -10.86 7.71
CA GLY A 126 3.17 -10.06 7.06
C GLY A 126 2.85 -8.79 7.85
N GLY A 127 2.67 -8.92 9.17
CA GLY A 127 2.42 -7.81 10.08
C GLY A 127 3.60 -6.84 10.20
N THR A 128 4.84 -7.35 10.27
CA THR A 128 6.05 -6.51 10.31
C THR A 128 6.18 -5.70 9.03
N LEU A 129 5.93 -6.28 7.86
CA LEU A 129 5.99 -5.57 6.59
C LEU A 129 4.93 -4.46 6.50
N ALA A 130 3.69 -4.73 6.91
CA ALA A 130 2.65 -3.70 6.99
C ALA A 130 3.04 -2.57 7.96
N PHE A 131 3.42 -2.95 9.18
CA PHE A 131 3.78 -2.02 10.25
C PHE A 131 4.96 -1.12 9.85
N MET A 132 6.05 -1.71 9.37
CA MET A 132 7.23 -0.94 8.95
C MET A 132 6.93 -0.04 7.76
N SER A 133 6.01 -0.45 6.87
CA SER A 133 5.56 0.39 5.76
C SER A 133 4.77 1.61 6.26
N PHE A 134 3.85 1.44 7.22
CA PHE A 134 3.13 2.58 7.81
C PHE A 134 4.02 3.53 8.59
N VAL A 135 4.95 3.02 9.41
CA VAL A 135 5.92 3.84 10.15
C VAL A 135 6.79 4.68 9.22
N GLN A 136 7.11 4.14 8.04
CA GLN A 136 8.00 4.78 7.06
C GLN A 136 7.23 5.43 5.90
N ALA A 137 5.90 5.57 6.02
CA ALA A 137 5.09 6.18 4.98
C ALA A 137 5.53 7.65 4.80
N PRO A 138 5.94 8.07 3.58
CA PRO A 138 6.40 9.45 3.36
C PRO A 138 5.34 10.49 3.72
N ASN A 139 4.06 10.16 3.46
CA ASN A 139 2.91 10.92 3.96
C ASN A 139 1.78 9.94 4.28
N LEU A 140 1.67 9.55 5.55
CA LEU A 140 0.74 8.52 5.99
C LEU A 140 -0.72 8.92 5.73
N PHE A 141 -1.11 10.15 6.11
CA PHE A 141 -2.48 10.64 5.93
C PHE A 141 -2.90 10.62 4.46
N GLN A 142 -2.11 11.27 3.59
CA GLN A 142 -2.45 11.31 2.17
C GLN A 142 -2.49 9.92 1.56
N THR A 143 -1.63 8.99 1.97
CA THR A 143 -1.55 7.68 1.33
C THR A 143 -2.62 6.72 1.84
N VAL A 144 -2.93 6.72 3.14
CA VAL A 144 -3.76 5.68 3.77
C VAL A 144 -5.12 6.19 4.21
N TYR A 145 -5.25 7.46 4.60
CA TYR A 145 -6.46 7.96 5.27
C TYR A 145 -7.25 9.01 4.47
N TRP A 146 -6.71 9.48 3.35
CA TRP A 146 -7.44 10.27 2.34
C TRP A 146 -7.91 9.35 1.20
N ARG A 147 -9.23 9.21 0.99
CA ARG A 147 -9.80 8.13 0.16
C ARG A 147 -9.34 8.17 -1.28
N SER A 148 -9.46 9.30 -1.96
CA SER A 148 -9.09 9.40 -3.38
C SER A 148 -7.63 8.96 -3.62
N SER A 149 -6.72 9.41 -2.75
CA SER A 149 -5.31 9.04 -2.82
C SER A 149 -5.04 7.60 -2.33
N MET A 150 -5.76 7.13 -1.30
CA MET A 150 -5.70 5.75 -0.83
C MET A 150 -6.05 4.75 -1.94
N MET A 151 -7.12 5.03 -2.69
CA MET A 151 -7.50 4.21 -3.85
C MET A 151 -6.41 4.24 -4.93
N THR A 152 -5.72 5.36 -5.09
CA THR A 152 -4.66 5.51 -6.10
C THR A 152 -3.36 4.78 -5.71
N HIS A 153 -2.96 4.83 -4.45
CA HIS A 153 -1.59 4.46 -4.03
C HIS A 153 -1.51 3.31 -3.03
N PHE A 154 -2.54 3.12 -2.20
CA PHE A 154 -2.55 2.07 -1.18
C PHE A 154 -3.36 0.84 -1.60
N ALA A 155 -4.55 1.01 -2.19
CA ALA A 155 -5.35 -0.11 -2.71
C ALA A 155 -4.57 -1.07 -3.65
N PRO A 156 -3.68 -0.59 -4.56
CA PRO A 156 -2.84 -1.46 -5.38
C PRO A 156 -1.95 -2.41 -4.57
N LEU A 157 -1.46 -2.00 -3.41
CA LEU A 157 -0.65 -2.85 -2.53
C LEU A 157 -1.49 -3.95 -1.86
N ILE A 158 -2.75 -3.64 -1.54
CA ILE A 158 -3.70 -4.56 -0.90
C ILE A 158 -4.12 -5.64 -1.89
N PHE A 159 -4.70 -5.22 -3.00
CA PHE A 159 -5.16 -6.15 -4.02
C PHE A 159 -3.99 -6.84 -4.70
N GLY A 160 -2.83 -6.17 -4.78
CA GLY A 160 -1.59 -6.72 -5.31
C GLY A 160 -1.06 -7.86 -4.45
N SER A 161 -1.01 -7.70 -3.13
CA SER A 161 -0.56 -8.77 -2.24
C SER A 161 -1.49 -9.98 -2.26
N LEU A 162 -2.82 -9.77 -2.27
CA LEU A 162 -3.82 -10.82 -2.43
C LEU A 162 -3.69 -11.55 -3.77
N THR A 163 -3.50 -10.82 -4.86
CA THR A 163 -3.34 -11.39 -6.21
C THR A 163 -2.05 -12.19 -6.31
N LEU A 164 -0.93 -11.68 -5.77
CA LEU A 164 0.34 -12.40 -5.73
C LEU A 164 0.27 -13.65 -4.84
N ALA A 165 -0.46 -13.60 -3.72
CA ALA A 165 -0.68 -14.78 -2.87
C ALA A 165 -1.47 -15.86 -3.62
N PHE A 166 -2.54 -15.46 -4.31
CA PHE A 166 -3.31 -16.36 -5.17
C PHE A 166 -2.47 -16.95 -6.30
N LEU A 167 -1.68 -16.12 -6.99
CA LEU A 167 -0.74 -16.55 -8.03
C LEU A 167 0.26 -17.58 -7.50
N ALA A 168 0.88 -17.31 -6.34
CA ALA A 168 1.82 -18.22 -5.69
C ALA A 168 1.16 -19.55 -5.32
N ARG A 169 -0.07 -19.52 -4.79
CA ARG A 169 -0.88 -20.72 -4.51
C ARG A 169 -1.12 -21.56 -5.76
N GLN A 170 -1.46 -20.93 -6.89
CA GLN A 170 -1.65 -21.64 -8.16
C GLN A 170 -0.33 -22.18 -8.73
N ALA A 171 0.77 -21.45 -8.52
CA ALA A 171 2.10 -21.82 -9.01
C ALA A 171 2.73 -23.04 -8.30
N ARG A 172 2.25 -23.38 -7.10
CA ARG A 172 2.73 -24.54 -6.32
C ARG A 172 1.89 -25.80 -6.42
N ARG A 173 0.73 -25.76 -7.09
CA ARG A 173 -0.12 -26.95 -7.23
C ARG A 173 0.63 -28.08 -7.95
N PRO A 174 0.36 -29.36 -7.61
CA PRO A 174 0.99 -30.52 -8.23
C PRO A 174 0.90 -30.50 -9.76
N ALA A 175 1.88 -31.12 -10.42
CA ALA A 175 1.93 -31.18 -11.89
C ALA A 175 0.74 -31.91 -12.49
N GLN A 176 0.15 -32.87 -11.76
CA GLN A 176 -1.04 -33.60 -12.20
C GLN A 176 -2.31 -32.73 -12.22
N GLU A 177 -2.36 -31.65 -11.44
CA GLU A 177 -3.52 -30.76 -11.40
C GLU A 177 -3.40 -29.67 -12.46
N THR A 178 -4.20 -29.76 -13.52
CA THR A 178 -4.28 -28.69 -14.53
C THR A 178 -4.92 -27.44 -13.92
N SER A 179 -4.39 -26.27 -14.26
CA SER A 179 -5.07 -25.01 -13.95
C SER A 179 -6.27 -24.85 -14.89
N SER A 180 -7.44 -24.51 -14.35
CA SER A 180 -8.60 -24.19 -15.17
C SER A 180 -8.37 -22.92 -16.00
N VAL A 181 -9.00 -22.82 -17.18
CA VAL A 181 -8.99 -21.59 -18.00
C VAL A 181 -9.49 -20.39 -17.19
N LEU A 182 -10.50 -20.60 -16.34
CA LEU A 182 -11.02 -19.59 -15.42
C LEU A 182 -9.93 -19.04 -14.48
N THR A 183 -9.00 -19.87 -14.00
CA THR A 183 -7.89 -19.42 -13.15
C THR A 183 -7.02 -18.38 -13.87
N TYR A 184 -6.69 -18.62 -15.15
CA TYR A 184 -5.94 -17.66 -15.96
C TYR A 184 -6.77 -16.39 -16.21
N GLY A 185 -8.05 -16.55 -16.56
CA GLY A 185 -8.97 -15.41 -16.72
C GLY A 185 -9.04 -14.52 -15.49
N VAL A 186 -9.17 -15.11 -14.29
CA VAL A 186 -9.20 -14.38 -13.01
C VAL A 186 -7.89 -13.65 -12.73
N ILE A 187 -6.73 -14.28 -12.98
CA ILE A 187 -5.43 -13.64 -12.78
C ILE A 187 -5.25 -12.46 -13.75
N CYS A 188 -5.57 -12.66 -15.03
CA CYS A 188 -5.53 -11.62 -16.05
C CYS A 188 -6.41 -10.44 -15.65
N PHE A 189 -7.67 -10.71 -15.30
CA PHE A 189 -8.63 -9.68 -14.90
C PHE A 189 -8.20 -8.95 -13.62
N ALA A 190 -7.73 -9.67 -12.60
CA ALA A 190 -7.23 -9.06 -11.37
C ALA A 190 -6.05 -8.13 -11.63
N CYS A 191 -5.07 -8.54 -12.46
CA CYS A 191 -3.94 -7.69 -12.83
C CYS A 191 -4.34 -6.51 -13.73
N PHE A 192 -5.36 -6.67 -14.57
CA PHE A 192 -5.96 -5.58 -15.32
C PHE A 192 -6.61 -4.55 -14.38
N VAL A 193 -7.41 -4.98 -13.42
CA VAL A 193 -8.00 -4.08 -12.41
C VAL A 193 -6.91 -3.40 -11.57
N LEU A 194 -5.87 -4.13 -11.17
CA LEU A 194 -4.74 -3.57 -10.41
C LEU A 194 -4.02 -2.44 -11.14
N ALA A 195 -3.75 -2.63 -12.43
CA ALA A 195 -3.14 -1.59 -13.25
C ALA A 195 -4.04 -0.34 -13.34
N GLY A 196 -5.36 -0.49 -13.35
CA GLY A 196 -6.29 0.64 -13.47
C GLY A 196 -6.39 1.60 -12.28
N PHE A 197 -5.75 1.31 -11.15
CA PHE A 197 -5.79 2.20 -9.98
C PHE A 197 -4.93 3.46 -10.19
N SER A 198 -3.76 3.31 -10.78
CA SER A 198 -2.90 4.43 -11.20
C SER A 198 -1.73 3.98 -12.05
N GLU A 199 -1.08 4.95 -12.69
CA GLU A 199 0.03 4.73 -13.58
C GLU A 199 1.28 4.14 -12.87
N PRO A 200 1.72 4.63 -11.69
CA PRO A 200 2.91 4.10 -11.00
C PRO A 200 2.85 2.59 -10.69
N PRO A 201 1.80 2.06 -10.03
CA PRO A 201 1.66 0.63 -9.79
C PRO A 201 1.53 -0.18 -11.08
N ALA A 202 0.84 0.33 -12.10
CA ALA A 202 0.73 -0.35 -13.40
C ALA A 202 2.10 -0.57 -14.04
N ALA A 203 2.93 0.47 -14.11
CA ALA A 203 4.29 0.39 -14.64
C ALA A 203 5.15 -0.59 -13.83
N THR A 204 5.09 -0.54 -12.49
CA THR A 204 5.79 -1.49 -11.62
C THR A 204 5.33 -2.93 -11.86
N LEU A 205 4.03 -3.20 -12.02
CA LEU A 205 3.48 -4.54 -12.25
C LEU A 205 3.93 -5.13 -13.59
N VAL A 206 3.90 -4.32 -14.66
CA VAL A 206 4.34 -4.76 -16.00
C VAL A 206 5.81 -5.17 -15.97
N VAL A 207 6.67 -4.35 -15.36
CA VAL A 207 8.10 -4.66 -15.22
C VAL A 207 8.32 -5.86 -14.30
N PHE A 208 7.61 -5.95 -13.18
CA PHE A 208 7.69 -7.07 -12.26
C PHE A 208 7.36 -8.41 -12.94
N PHE A 209 6.23 -8.50 -13.66
CA PHE A 209 5.86 -9.73 -14.34
C PHE A 209 6.75 -10.04 -15.55
N ALA A 210 7.27 -9.04 -16.26
CA ALA A 210 8.27 -9.26 -17.31
C ALA A 210 9.56 -9.88 -16.76
N LEU A 211 10.08 -9.35 -15.66
CA LEU A 211 11.27 -9.90 -14.98
C LEU A 211 10.99 -11.31 -14.46
N LEU A 212 9.78 -11.57 -13.93
CA LEU A 212 9.40 -12.89 -13.44
C LEU A 212 9.28 -13.93 -14.56
N LEU A 213 8.76 -13.55 -15.73
CA LEU A 213 8.75 -14.42 -16.92
C LEU A 213 10.17 -14.79 -17.35
N LEU A 214 11.06 -13.81 -17.41
CA LEU A 214 12.47 -14.02 -17.72
C LEU A 214 13.12 -14.96 -16.69
N ALA A 215 12.88 -14.71 -15.39
CA ALA A 215 13.43 -15.51 -14.32
C ALA A 215 12.95 -16.97 -14.36
N ILE A 216 11.66 -17.20 -14.63
CA ILE A 216 11.11 -18.55 -14.81
C ILE A 216 11.75 -19.23 -16.02
N ARG A 217 11.94 -18.52 -17.13
CA ARG A 217 12.52 -19.11 -18.35
C ARG A 217 13.99 -19.49 -18.19
N LEU A 218 14.77 -18.67 -17.48
CA LEU A 218 16.20 -18.85 -17.29
C LEU A 218 16.53 -19.84 -16.17
N TRP A 219 15.91 -19.71 -15.00
CA TRP A 219 16.32 -20.43 -13.78
C TRP A 219 15.42 -21.58 -13.36
N ASN A 220 14.15 -21.60 -13.76
CA ASN A 220 13.24 -22.65 -13.34
C ASN A 220 13.30 -23.86 -14.29
N LYS A 221 13.96 -24.94 -13.87
CA LYS A 221 14.04 -26.21 -14.62
C LYS A 221 13.01 -27.25 -14.15
N SER A 222 12.06 -26.86 -13.31
CA SER A 222 11.01 -27.75 -12.80
C SER A 222 10.04 -28.18 -13.92
N PRO A 223 9.43 -29.38 -13.84
CA PRO A 223 8.31 -29.75 -14.72
C PRO A 223 7.13 -28.76 -14.64
N LEU A 224 7.05 -27.95 -13.57
CA LEU A 224 6.04 -26.90 -13.41
C LEU A 224 6.36 -25.60 -14.18
N GLN A 225 7.48 -25.54 -14.93
CA GLN A 225 7.93 -24.31 -15.61
C GLN A 225 6.86 -23.74 -16.54
N ASN A 226 6.29 -24.55 -17.44
CA ASN A 226 5.29 -24.10 -18.41
C ASN A 226 4.03 -23.56 -17.74
N ARG A 227 3.56 -24.23 -16.68
CA ARG A 227 2.42 -23.76 -15.89
C ARG A 227 2.71 -22.41 -15.25
N ARG A 228 3.84 -22.27 -14.57
CA ARG A 228 4.24 -21.02 -13.90
C ARG A 228 4.41 -19.89 -14.92
N PHE A 229 5.03 -20.19 -16.07
CA PHE A 229 5.16 -19.25 -17.17
C PHE A 229 3.81 -18.80 -17.70
N ALA A 230 2.85 -19.72 -17.90
CA ALA A 230 1.50 -19.37 -18.35
C ALA A 230 0.73 -18.53 -17.32
N LEU A 231 0.84 -18.85 -16.02
CA LEU A 231 0.18 -18.08 -14.95
C LEU A 231 0.73 -16.65 -14.88
N VAL A 232 2.05 -16.50 -14.91
CA VAL A 232 2.70 -15.19 -14.92
C VAL A 232 2.46 -14.45 -16.23
N GLY A 233 2.41 -15.17 -17.36
CA GLY A 233 2.11 -14.59 -18.66
C GLY A 233 0.70 -14.02 -18.72
N SER A 234 -0.25 -14.69 -18.07
CA SER A 234 -1.61 -14.18 -17.89
C SER A 234 -1.67 -12.92 -17.02
N ALA A 235 -0.92 -12.90 -15.91
CA ALA A 235 -0.77 -11.71 -15.08
C ALA A 235 -0.14 -10.52 -15.84
N PHE A 236 0.93 -10.81 -16.59
CA PHE A 236 1.60 -9.84 -17.46
C PHE A 236 0.62 -9.26 -18.50
N ALA A 237 -0.10 -10.11 -19.22
CA ALA A 237 -1.09 -9.69 -20.21
C ALA A 237 -2.17 -8.78 -19.60
N GLY A 238 -2.69 -9.14 -18.41
CA GLY A 238 -3.65 -8.31 -17.68
C GLY A 238 -3.09 -6.94 -17.31
N SER A 239 -1.91 -6.91 -16.69
CA SER A 239 -1.25 -5.66 -16.29
C SER A 239 -0.89 -4.76 -17.49
N LEU A 240 -0.42 -5.35 -18.59
CA LEU A 240 -0.09 -4.64 -19.82
C LEU A 240 -1.35 -4.08 -20.48
N GLY A 241 -2.41 -4.87 -20.56
CA GLY A 241 -3.71 -4.41 -21.06
C GLY A 241 -4.24 -3.23 -20.26
N GLY A 242 -4.15 -3.29 -18.93
CA GLY A 242 -4.57 -2.17 -18.07
C GLY A 242 -3.71 -0.92 -18.25
N LEU A 243 -2.38 -1.08 -18.36
CA LEU A 243 -1.48 0.03 -18.66
C LEU A 243 -1.77 0.66 -20.03
N ILE A 244 -2.08 -0.15 -21.06
CA ILE A 244 -2.47 0.35 -22.38
C ILE A 244 -3.74 1.19 -22.28
N VAL A 245 -4.76 0.75 -21.52
CA VAL A 245 -5.98 1.54 -21.30
C VAL A 245 -5.65 2.88 -20.62
N LEU A 246 -4.76 2.89 -19.63
CA LEU A 246 -4.32 4.16 -19.01
C LEU A 246 -3.67 5.10 -20.03
N ILE A 247 -2.78 4.57 -20.88
CA ILE A 247 -2.02 5.34 -21.89
C ILE A 247 -2.96 5.89 -22.98
N LEU A 248 -3.94 5.10 -23.41
CA LEU A 248 -4.88 5.47 -24.47
C LEU A 248 -6.01 6.39 -23.99
N SER A 249 -6.00 6.78 -22.72
CA SER A 249 -7.02 7.69 -22.19
C SER A 249 -6.94 9.08 -22.83
N PRO A 250 -8.09 9.75 -23.05
CA PRO A 250 -8.10 11.14 -23.54
C PRO A 250 -7.32 12.10 -22.64
N ALA A 251 -7.28 11.82 -21.33
CA ALA A 251 -6.53 12.59 -20.35
C ALA A 251 -5.02 12.63 -20.64
N VAL A 252 -4.43 11.51 -21.07
CA VAL A 252 -2.99 11.46 -21.42
C VAL A 252 -2.72 12.25 -22.70
N ALA A 253 -3.62 12.21 -23.67
CA ALA A 253 -3.49 13.00 -24.90
C ALA A 253 -3.40 14.51 -24.58
N ASN A 254 -4.20 15.00 -23.63
CA ASN A 254 -4.16 16.40 -23.18
C ASN A 254 -2.80 16.76 -22.57
N VAL A 255 -2.24 15.90 -21.70
CA VAL A 255 -0.90 16.12 -21.12
C VAL A 255 0.19 16.19 -22.20
N THR A 256 0.14 15.31 -23.20
CA THR A 256 1.15 15.28 -24.27
C THR A 256 1.08 16.48 -25.22
N ARG A 257 -0.08 17.15 -25.31
CA ARG A 257 -0.23 18.38 -26.12
C ARG A 257 0.47 19.57 -25.50
N GLU A 258 0.50 19.65 -24.17
CA GLU A 258 1.15 20.76 -23.45
C GLU A 258 2.67 20.67 -23.52
N LYS A 259 3.23 19.45 -23.44
CA LYS A 259 4.67 19.22 -23.47
C LYS A 259 4.99 17.85 -24.03
N SER A 260 5.74 17.79 -25.12
CA SER A 260 6.31 16.54 -25.63
C SER A 260 7.44 16.08 -24.70
N PRO A 261 7.31 14.94 -24.01
CA PRO A 261 8.33 14.47 -23.10
C PRO A 261 9.47 13.83 -23.88
N ASP A 262 10.70 14.22 -23.56
CA ASP A 262 11.89 13.49 -24.02
C ASP A 262 11.94 12.12 -23.33
N LEU A 263 11.66 11.06 -24.07
CA LEU A 263 11.62 9.69 -23.56
C LEU A 263 12.97 9.25 -22.98
N VAL A 264 14.09 9.74 -23.52
CA VAL A 264 15.42 9.43 -23.00
C VAL A 264 15.60 10.08 -21.64
N ALA A 265 15.22 11.36 -21.51
CA ALA A 265 15.22 12.05 -20.22
C ALA A 265 14.27 11.40 -19.21
N VAL A 266 13.07 10.97 -19.62
CA VAL A 266 12.13 10.27 -18.73
C VAL A 266 12.76 8.98 -18.22
N LEU A 267 13.35 8.17 -19.10
CA LEU A 267 14.01 6.93 -18.71
C LEU A 267 15.17 7.19 -17.73
N PHE A 268 16.09 8.09 -18.11
CA PHE A 268 17.26 8.41 -17.31
C PHE A 268 16.90 9.00 -15.93
N ASN A 269 15.99 9.98 -15.91
CA ASN A 269 15.53 10.60 -14.67
C ASN A 269 14.78 9.60 -13.77
N SER A 270 14.06 8.63 -14.34
CA SER A 270 13.40 7.57 -13.55
C SER A 270 14.41 6.75 -12.74
N PHE A 271 15.53 6.37 -13.38
CA PHE A 271 16.62 5.65 -12.70
C PHE A 271 17.34 6.50 -11.66
N ILE A 272 17.63 7.77 -11.99
CA ILE A 272 18.25 8.72 -11.05
C ILE A 272 17.34 8.93 -9.84
N TYR A 273 16.06 9.20 -10.04
CA TYR A 273 15.12 9.47 -8.96
C TYR A 273 14.88 8.24 -8.09
N ALA A 274 14.89 7.03 -8.66
CA ALA A 274 14.87 5.80 -7.89
C ALA A 274 16.10 5.67 -6.98
N LEU A 275 17.30 5.96 -7.50
CA LEU A 275 18.54 5.94 -6.72
C LEU A 275 18.55 7.02 -5.63
N GLN A 276 18.12 8.24 -5.97
CA GLN A 276 17.99 9.35 -5.02
C GLN A 276 17.00 9.00 -3.90
N PHE A 277 15.85 8.40 -4.24
CA PHE A 277 14.88 7.94 -3.24
C PHE A 277 15.45 6.86 -2.32
N MET A 278 16.18 5.88 -2.85
CA MET A 278 16.79 4.85 -2.01
C MET A 278 17.85 5.46 -1.09
N ARG A 279 18.73 6.32 -1.62
CA ARG A 279 19.72 7.05 -0.82
C ARG A 279 19.06 7.87 0.28
N ASP A 280 18.07 8.69 -0.08
CA ASP A 280 17.29 9.49 0.86
C ASP A 280 16.63 8.62 1.93
N SER A 281 16.08 7.46 1.55
CA SER A 281 15.48 6.51 2.48
C SER A 281 16.49 6.02 3.53
N PHE A 282 17.71 5.65 3.12
CA PHE A 282 18.76 5.21 4.05
C PHE A 282 19.30 6.34 4.93
N VAL A 283 19.32 7.57 4.43
CA VAL A 283 19.80 8.74 5.20
C VAL A 283 18.74 9.24 6.19
N SER A 284 17.49 9.36 5.76
CA SER A 284 16.40 9.90 6.57
C SER A 284 15.83 8.90 7.58
N LEU A 285 15.85 7.61 7.25
CA LEU A 285 15.19 6.55 8.03
C LEU A 285 16.11 5.35 8.31
N PRO A 286 17.36 5.55 8.77
CA PRO A 286 18.33 4.46 8.94
C PRO A 286 17.87 3.43 9.96
N LEU A 287 17.30 3.88 11.08
CA LEU A 287 16.86 3.01 12.17
C LEU A 287 15.73 2.05 11.74
N PRO A 288 14.55 2.51 11.25
CA PRO A 288 13.48 1.58 10.89
C PRO A 288 13.86 0.65 9.72
N LEU A 289 14.69 1.10 8.77
CA LEU A 289 15.23 0.23 7.72
C LEU A 289 16.14 -0.86 8.30
N PHE A 290 17.05 -0.48 9.20
CA PHE A 290 17.90 -1.43 9.91
C PHE A 290 17.09 -2.42 10.76
N LEU A 291 16.06 -1.96 11.46
CA LEU A 291 15.18 -2.84 12.25
C LEU A 291 14.37 -3.79 11.36
N SER A 292 13.93 -3.37 10.17
CA SER A 292 13.24 -4.23 9.20
C SER A 292 14.12 -5.42 8.77
N PHE A 293 15.39 -5.12 8.48
CA PHE A 293 16.41 -6.13 8.18
C PHE A 293 16.73 -7.02 9.40
N LEU A 294 17.05 -6.39 10.54
CA LEU A 294 17.55 -7.07 11.73
C LEU A 294 16.50 -7.99 12.36
N THR A 295 15.23 -7.57 12.43
CA THR A 295 14.16 -8.41 12.99
C THR A 295 13.97 -9.70 12.19
N SER A 296 14.00 -9.60 10.86
CA SER A 296 13.90 -10.74 9.95
C SER A 296 15.10 -11.69 10.09
N LEU A 297 16.30 -11.12 10.16
CA LEU A 297 17.54 -11.85 10.42
C LEU A 297 17.50 -12.64 11.73
N LEU A 298 17.11 -11.98 12.83
CA LEU A 298 17.08 -12.59 14.15
C LEU A 298 16.04 -13.72 14.23
N LEU A 299 14.84 -13.51 13.68
CA LEU A 299 13.79 -14.54 13.68
C LEU A 299 14.25 -15.81 12.95
N ILE A 300 14.78 -15.67 11.73
CA ILE A 300 15.24 -16.83 10.95
C ILE A 300 16.37 -17.56 11.69
N ARG A 301 17.26 -16.81 12.35
CA ARG A 301 18.33 -17.42 13.14
C ARG A 301 17.79 -18.24 14.31
N LEU A 302 16.77 -17.73 15.01
CA LEU A 302 16.11 -18.43 16.11
C LEU A 302 15.37 -19.69 15.64
N LEU A 303 14.70 -19.62 14.48
CA LEU A 303 14.04 -20.77 13.85
C LEU A 303 15.04 -21.84 13.39
N LYS A 304 16.20 -21.43 12.87
CA LYS A 304 17.28 -22.35 12.51
C LYS A 304 17.87 -23.05 13.74
N GLN A 305 18.12 -22.31 14.82
CA GLN A 305 18.72 -22.85 16.06
C GLN A 305 17.79 -23.77 16.87
N SER A 306 16.47 -23.62 16.72
CA SER A 306 15.48 -24.52 17.33
C SER A 306 15.39 -25.87 16.59
N GLY A 307 15.84 -25.93 15.33
CA GLY A 307 15.64 -27.10 14.47
C GLY A 307 14.25 -27.17 13.86
N ASP A 308 13.43 -26.12 14.05
CA ASP A 308 12.06 -26.05 13.55
C ASP A 308 11.98 -25.83 12.03
N ALA A 309 13.08 -25.38 11.42
CA ALA A 309 13.09 -24.97 10.02
C ALA A 309 13.87 -25.89 9.10
N ILE A 310 13.17 -26.45 8.11
CA ILE A 310 13.77 -27.03 6.90
C ILE A 310 14.06 -25.86 5.95
N LEU A 311 15.33 -25.69 5.60
CA LEU A 311 15.82 -24.54 4.85
C LEU A 311 16.31 -24.94 3.45
N PRO A 312 16.08 -24.10 2.43
CA PRO A 312 16.54 -24.35 1.06
C PRO A 312 18.06 -24.34 0.96
N ASP A 313 18.59 -24.88 -0.14
CA ASP A 313 20.03 -24.88 -0.44
C ASP A 313 20.59 -23.45 -0.46
N ALA A 314 21.46 -23.16 0.50
CA ALA A 314 22.03 -21.84 0.72
C ALA A 314 23.03 -21.39 -0.38
N ARG A 315 23.46 -22.30 -1.26
CA ARG A 315 24.52 -22.03 -2.26
C ARG A 315 24.23 -20.85 -3.19
N ARG A 316 22.95 -20.59 -3.50
CA ARG A 316 22.54 -19.51 -4.42
C ARG A 316 22.12 -18.21 -3.71
N LEU A 317 21.97 -18.24 -2.39
CA LEU A 317 21.48 -17.09 -1.64
C LEU A 317 22.38 -15.84 -1.75
N PRO A 318 23.73 -15.94 -1.72
CA PRO A 318 24.59 -14.76 -1.87
C PRO A 318 24.40 -14.01 -3.19
N LEU A 319 24.11 -14.73 -4.28
CA LEU A 319 23.79 -14.10 -5.57
C LEU A 319 22.48 -13.32 -5.48
N TRP A 320 21.46 -13.90 -4.85
CA TRP A 320 20.17 -13.24 -4.70
C TRP A 320 20.24 -11.99 -3.81
N MET A 321 21.12 -11.97 -2.80
CA MET A 321 21.39 -10.79 -1.98
C MET A 321 21.93 -9.58 -2.78
N ILE A 322 22.55 -9.83 -3.93
CA ILE A 322 23.04 -8.78 -4.84
C ILE A 322 21.97 -8.44 -5.89
N VAL A 323 21.28 -9.45 -6.40
CA VAL A 323 20.27 -9.28 -7.46
C VAL A 323 19.02 -8.57 -6.94
N ALA A 324 18.57 -8.86 -5.71
CA ALA A 324 17.33 -8.29 -5.19
C ALA A 324 17.35 -6.75 -5.03
N PRO A 325 18.41 -6.12 -4.50
CA PRO A 325 18.56 -4.66 -4.50
C PRO A 325 18.49 -4.04 -5.90
N LEU A 326 19.10 -4.69 -6.91
CA LEU A 326 19.07 -4.22 -8.29
C LEU A 326 17.67 -4.34 -8.91
N VAL A 327 16.98 -5.45 -8.65
CA VAL A 327 15.60 -5.65 -9.10
C VAL A 327 14.68 -4.62 -8.45
N VAL A 328 14.77 -4.37 -7.14
CA VAL A 328 13.90 -3.38 -6.50
C VAL A 328 14.21 -1.95 -6.98
N TRP A 329 15.47 -1.60 -7.23
CA TRP A 329 15.82 -0.31 -7.85
C TRP A 329 15.14 -0.14 -9.22
N LEU A 330 15.17 -1.18 -10.06
CA LEU A 330 14.49 -1.19 -11.35
C LEU A 330 12.95 -1.07 -11.21
N LEU A 331 12.35 -1.77 -10.24
CA LEU A 331 10.91 -1.69 -9.97
C LEU A 331 10.47 -0.30 -9.47
N ILE A 332 11.31 0.34 -8.65
CA ILE A 332 11.08 1.72 -8.18
C ILE A 332 11.21 2.69 -9.37
N ALA A 333 12.23 2.53 -10.21
CA ALA A 333 12.39 3.35 -11.43
C ALA A 333 11.17 3.23 -12.35
N ALA A 334 10.67 2.00 -12.56
CA ALA A 334 9.45 1.75 -13.32
C ALA A 334 8.25 2.49 -12.72
N GLY A 335 8.05 2.41 -11.40
CA GLY A 335 6.97 3.12 -10.72
C GLY A 335 7.13 4.64 -10.73
N PHE A 336 8.35 5.17 -10.79
CA PHE A 336 8.59 6.60 -10.83
C PHE A 336 8.40 7.19 -12.23
N SER A 337 8.50 6.37 -13.29
CA SER A 337 8.43 6.83 -14.67
C SER A 337 7.18 7.64 -15.04
N PRO A 338 5.95 7.33 -14.56
CA PRO A 338 4.78 8.15 -14.89
C PRO A 338 4.80 9.52 -14.20
N SER A 339 5.41 9.61 -13.02
CA SER A 339 5.61 10.90 -12.34
C SER A 339 6.64 11.72 -13.09
N VAL A 340 7.76 11.13 -13.49
CA VAL A 340 8.81 11.81 -14.28
C VAL A 340 8.24 12.33 -15.59
N PHE A 341 7.42 11.52 -16.27
CA PHE A 341 6.74 11.88 -17.51
C PHE A 341 5.87 13.13 -17.37
N GLY A 342 5.10 13.27 -16.28
CA GLY A 342 4.10 14.33 -16.16
C GLY A 342 4.44 15.49 -15.21
N GLN A 343 5.29 15.29 -14.20
CA GLN A 343 5.48 16.23 -13.08
C GLN A 343 6.93 16.29 -12.53
N GLY A 344 7.78 15.29 -12.81
CA GLY A 344 9.13 15.19 -12.26
C GLY A 344 9.23 14.22 -11.09
N PHE A 345 9.95 14.59 -10.02
CA PHE A 345 10.14 13.70 -8.87
C PHE A 345 8.79 13.39 -8.20
N PRO A 346 8.47 12.11 -7.92
CA PRO A 346 7.16 11.76 -7.37
C PRO A 346 6.85 12.49 -6.07
N VAL A 347 5.60 12.93 -5.89
CA VAL A 347 5.12 13.46 -4.61
C VAL A 347 5.12 12.38 -3.53
N GLU A 348 5.15 12.76 -2.26
CA GLU A 348 5.34 11.85 -1.11
C GLU A 348 4.39 10.65 -1.12
N ARG A 349 3.08 10.88 -1.32
CA ARG A 349 2.07 9.82 -1.37
C ARG A 349 2.30 8.77 -2.46
N MET A 350 2.91 9.16 -3.59
CA MET A 350 3.24 8.23 -4.69
C MET A 350 4.43 7.34 -4.37
N ARG A 351 5.29 7.72 -3.41
CA ARG A 351 6.51 6.97 -3.06
C ARG A 351 6.23 5.79 -2.11
N PHE A 352 4.98 5.62 -1.65
CA PHE A 352 4.63 4.58 -0.69
C PHE A 352 4.86 3.15 -1.21
N LEU A 353 4.50 2.87 -2.47
CA LEU A 353 4.80 1.58 -3.13
C LEU A 353 6.31 1.31 -3.16
N ALA A 354 7.11 2.31 -3.54
CA ALA A 354 8.57 2.20 -3.57
C ALA A 354 9.16 1.94 -2.17
N ARG A 355 8.61 2.58 -1.14
CA ARG A 355 8.99 2.34 0.27
C ARG A 355 8.66 0.93 0.71
N ALA A 356 7.45 0.44 0.44
CA ALA A 356 7.03 -0.91 0.80
C ALA A 356 7.89 -1.97 0.11
N LEU A 357 8.24 -1.77 -1.16
CA LEU A 357 9.16 -2.65 -1.89
C LEU A 357 10.57 -2.66 -1.28
N LEU A 358 11.12 -1.49 -0.95
CA LEU A 358 12.43 -1.39 -0.29
C LEU A 358 12.45 -2.14 1.06
N ILE A 359 11.41 -1.98 1.87
CA ILE A 359 11.28 -2.67 3.16
C ILE A 359 11.19 -4.18 2.95
N ALA A 360 10.35 -4.64 2.01
CA ALA A 360 10.23 -6.05 1.69
C ALA A 360 11.57 -6.66 1.24
N THR A 361 12.35 -5.95 0.41
CA THR A 361 13.69 -6.37 0.01
C THR A 361 14.63 -6.45 1.21
N LEU A 362 14.66 -5.46 2.10
CA LEU A 362 15.50 -5.50 3.30
C LEU A 362 15.12 -6.63 4.26
N MET A 363 13.84 -6.91 4.43
CA MET A 363 13.38 -8.06 5.21
C MET A 363 13.85 -9.37 4.59
N LEU A 364 13.77 -9.49 3.26
CA LEU A 364 14.22 -10.65 2.50
C LEU A 364 15.74 -10.86 2.60
N GLU A 365 16.52 -9.78 2.53
CA GLU A 365 17.98 -9.79 2.80
C GLU A 365 18.28 -10.28 4.22
N GLY A 366 17.50 -9.83 5.20
CA GLY A 366 17.59 -10.29 6.59
C GLY A 366 17.32 -11.79 6.69
N VAL A 367 16.27 -12.28 6.02
CA VAL A 367 15.96 -13.72 5.94
C VAL A 367 17.13 -14.48 5.35
N TRP A 368 17.63 -14.10 4.17
CA TRP A 368 18.71 -14.81 3.49
C TRP A 368 20.01 -14.82 4.29
N LEU A 369 20.40 -13.69 4.88
CA LEU A 369 21.58 -13.65 5.73
C LEU A 369 21.40 -14.56 6.96
N GLY A 370 20.20 -14.64 7.53
CA GLY A 370 19.88 -15.56 8.64
C GLY A 370 20.04 -17.04 8.25
N LEU A 371 19.74 -17.37 6.99
CA LEU A 371 19.92 -18.72 6.45
C LEU A 371 21.41 -19.05 6.23
N ILE A 372 22.17 -18.11 5.66
CA ILE A 372 23.58 -18.30 5.28
C ILE A 372 24.48 -18.34 6.52
N LEU A 373 24.22 -17.50 7.52
CA LEU A 373 25.12 -17.38 8.67
C LEU A 373 25.29 -18.72 9.39
N PRO A 374 26.55 -19.13 9.67
CA PRO A 374 26.81 -20.35 10.40
C PRO A 374 26.28 -20.22 11.84
N GLU A 375 26.04 -21.38 12.45
CA GLU A 375 25.80 -21.44 13.88
C GLU A 375 27.03 -20.91 14.62
N PHE A 376 26.82 -20.02 15.59
CA PHE A 376 27.92 -19.52 16.39
C PHE A 376 28.50 -20.67 17.23
N LYS A 377 29.80 -20.91 17.12
CA LYS A 377 30.55 -21.85 17.98
C LYS A 377 30.78 -21.31 19.40
N ILE A 378 30.33 -20.08 19.69
CA ILE A 378 30.33 -19.48 21.03
C ILE A 378 29.35 -20.28 21.91
N ASN A 379 29.56 -20.29 23.23
CA ASN A 379 28.68 -20.93 24.23
C ASN A 379 27.21 -20.92 23.79
N ARG A 380 26.67 -22.13 23.55
CA ARG A 380 25.32 -22.36 23.00
C ARG A 380 24.24 -21.55 23.73
N THR A 381 24.42 -21.32 25.02
CA THR A 381 23.54 -20.49 25.85
C THR A 381 23.51 -19.05 25.34
N ILE A 382 24.66 -18.40 25.22
CA ILE A 382 24.76 -17.01 24.76
C ILE A 382 24.28 -16.89 23.30
N GLY A 383 24.64 -17.86 22.45
CA GLY A 383 24.28 -17.89 21.04
C GLY A 383 22.78 -17.96 20.75
N VAL A 384 21.97 -18.39 21.72
CA VAL A 384 20.49 -18.46 21.60
C VAL A 384 19.82 -17.31 22.37
N TRP A 385 20.23 -17.07 23.62
CA TRP A 385 19.55 -16.09 24.48
C TRP A 385 19.77 -14.64 24.03
N ALA A 386 20.96 -14.29 23.55
CA ALA A 386 21.21 -12.91 23.12
C ALA A 386 20.38 -12.54 21.87
N PRO A 387 20.33 -13.35 20.79
CA PRO A 387 19.41 -13.09 19.67
C PRO A 387 17.94 -13.11 20.08
N LEU A 388 17.53 -13.98 21.00
CA LEU A 388 16.15 -14.07 21.47
C LEU A 388 15.72 -12.80 22.21
N LEU A 389 16.53 -12.36 23.19
CA LEU A 389 16.25 -11.14 23.96
C LEU A 389 16.27 -9.91 23.06
N LEU A 390 17.24 -9.83 22.14
CA LEU A 390 17.31 -8.73 21.18
C LEU A 390 16.11 -8.73 20.23
N PHE A 391 15.70 -9.91 19.74
CA PHE A 391 14.51 -10.07 18.92
C PHE A 391 13.28 -9.59 19.66
N VAL A 392 13.02 -10.09 20.87
CA VAL A 392 11.85 -9.70 21.70
C VAL A 392 11.88 -8.20 21.97
N ALA A 393 13.02 -7.65 22.39
CA ALA A 393 13.16 -6.23 22.67
C ALA A 393 12.79 -5.37 21.46
N ILE A 394 13.35 -5.67 20.28
CA ILE A 394 13.08 -4.89 19.06
C ILE A 394 11.64 -5.10 18.59
N SER A 395 11.22 -6.35 18.43
CA SER A 395 9.94 -6.71 17.81
C SER A 395 8.72 -6.48 18.70
N THR A 396 8.93 -6.27 20.01
CA THR A 396 7.86 -5.91 20.96
C THR A 396 7.91 -4.42 21.30
N ALA A 397 9.07 -3.90 21.73
CA ALA A 397 9.14 -2.52 22.23
C ALA A 397 8.96 -1.49 21.10
N TYR A 398 9.49 -1.76 19.89
CA TYR A 398 9.39 -0.79 18.80
C TYR A 398 7.95 -0.61 18.28
N PRO A 399 7.16 -1.69 17.99
CA PRO A 399 5.75 -1.55 17.66
C PRO A 399 4.92 -0.93 18.79
N LEU A 400 5.11 -1.32 20.05
CA LEU A 400 4.36 -0.74 21.17
C LEU A 400 4.69 0.74 21.38
N ARG A 401 5.96 1.15 21.23
CA ARG A 401 6.35 2.56 21.30
C ARG A 401 5.70 3.36 20.16
N ALA A 402 5.67 2.82 18.95
CA ALA A 402 5.00 3.46 17.81
C ALA A 402 3.49 3.57 18.05
N ALA A 403 2.84 2.51 18.53
CA ALA A 403 1.43 2.52 18.89
C ALA A 403 1.12 3.59 19.95
N PHE A 404 1.92 3.63 21.02
CA PHE A 404 1.79 4.63 22.07
C PHE A 404 1.95 6.05 21.52
N ALA A 405 2.95 6.30 20.68
CA ALA A 405 3.15 7.61 20.05
C ALA A 405 1.96 8.01 19.16
N LEU A 406 1.34 7.07 18.43
CA LEU A 406 0.12 7.34 17.66
C LEU A 406 -1.04 7.72 18.57
N PHE A 407 -1.27 6.96 19.65
CA PHE A 407 -2.35 7.23 20.59
C PHE A 407 -2.20 8.59 21.29
N GLN A 408 -0.97 8.99 21.61
CA GLN A 408 -0.71 10.25 22.31
C GLN A 408 -0.73 11.46 21.36
N ASN A 409 -0.13 11.33 20.18
CA ASN A 409 0.18 12.51 19.36
C ASN A 409 -0.70 12.63 18.11
N THR A 410 -1.14 11.52 17.52
CA THR A 410 -1.80 11.53 16.20
C THR A 410 -3.30 11.26 16.32
N LEU A 411 -3.71 10.34 17.19
CA LEU A 411 -5.12 10.01 17.36
C LEU A 411 -5.98 11.21 17.82
N PRO A 412 -5.53 12.07 18.75
CA PRO A 412 -6.29 13.25 19.14
C PRO A 412 -6.54 14.21 17.97
N GLU A 413 -5.53 14.47 17.14
CA GLU A 413 -5.65 15.32 15.94
C GLU A 413 -6.69 14.77 14.95
N TYR A 414 -6.67 13.46 14.71
CA TYR A 414 -7.64 12.81 13.80
C TYR A 414 -9.06 12.88 14.37
N ARG A 415 -9.20 12.65 15.68
CA ARG A 415 -10.48 12.74 16.38
C ARG A 415 -11.05 14.16 16.33
N GLU A 416 -10.25 15.15 16.71
CA GLU A 416 -10.65 16.56 16.68
C GLU A 416 -11.09 16.98 15.28
N ARG A 417 -10.32 16.61 14.24
CA ARG A 417 -10.70 16.89 12.86
C ARG A 417 -12.03 16.23 12.48
N ALA A 418 -12.23 14.97 12.86
CA ALA A 418 -13.46 14.25 12.57
C ALA A 418 -14.66 14.92 13.28
N GLU A 419 -14.50 15.33 14.53
CA GLU A 419 -15.52 16.07 15.30
C GLU A 419 -15.85 17.41 14.65
N LEU A 420 -14.85 18.20 14.24
CA LEU A 420 -15.05 19.47 13.52
C LEU A 420 -15.75 19.26 12.17
N TRP A 421 -15.41 18.19 11.45
CA TRP A 421 -16.08 17.84 10.21
C TRP A 421 -17.54 17.45 10.47
N ASP A 422 -17.81 16.62 11.48
CA ASP A 422 -19.15 16.14 11.84
C ASP A 422 -20.05 17.31 12.30
N LEU A 423 -19.49 18.27 13.06
CA LEU A 423 -20.17 19.52 13.44
C LEU A 423 -20.50 20.37 12.22
N ARG A 424 -19.57 20.52 11.27
CA ARG A 424 -19.78 21.25 10.02
C ARG A 424 -20.80 20.58 9.11
N ASP A 425 -20.77 19.26 8.98
CA ASP A 425 -21.78 18.47 8.25
C ASP A 425 -23.18 18.73 8.83
N ALA A 426 -23.30 18.68 10.17
CA ALA A 426 -24.55 19.00 10.85
C ALA A 426 -24.99 20.46 10.64
N TYR A 427 -24.07 21.43 10.71
CA TYR A 427 -24.34 22.85 10.45
C TYR A 427 -24.89 23.07 9.03
N ILE A 428 -24.24 22.49 8.02
CA ILE A 428 -24.68 22.54 6.62
C ILE A 428 -26.10 22.00 6.47
N HIS A 429 -26.38 20.84 7.06
CA HIS A 429 -27.71 20.23 6.99
C HIS A 429 -28.80 21.06 7.71
N ARG A 430 -28.48 21.76 8.80
CA ARG A 430 -29.41 22.70 9.46
C ARG A 430 -29.77 23.87 8.54
N ARG A 431 -28.78 24.52 7.94
CA ARG A 431 -28.98 25.65 7.00
C ARG A 431 -29.79 25.23 5.76
N ILE A 432 -29.54 24.04 5.23
CA ILE A 432 -30.33 23.47 4.13
C ILE A 432 -31.79 23.27 4.55
N ALA A 433 -32.05 22.79 5.78
CA ALA A 433 -33.40 22.62 6.29
C ALA A 433 -34.14 23.96 6.49
N GLU A 434 -33.42 25.06 6.68
CA GLU A 434 -33.94 26.43 6.71
C GLU A 434 -34.20 27.03 5.31
N GLY A 435 -33.86 26.29 4.25
CA GLY A 435 -34.05 26.70 2.86
C GLY A 435 -32.89 27.51 2.28
N GLU A 436 -31.76 27.60 2.98
CA GLU A 436 -30.56 28.26 2.45
C GLU A 436 -29.89 27.41 1.35
N THR A 437 -29.59 28.03 0.22
CA THR A 437 -28.89 27.39 -0.92
C THR A 437 -27.49 27.95 -1.17
N ASP A 438 -27.17 29.11 -0.61
CA ASP A 438 -25.86 29.75 -0.74
C ASP A 438 -25.22 29.83 0.63
N LEU A 439 -24.44 28.79 0.96
CA LEU A 439 -23.98 28.57 2.32
C LEU A 439 -22.67 29.29 2.59
N PHE A 440 -22.67 30.10 3.66
CA PHE A 440 -21.48 30.68 4.26
C PHE A 440 -21.17 29.95 5.56
N ILE A 441 -20.11 29.13 5.55
CA ILE A 441 -19.85 28.18 6.65
C ILE A 441 -18.51 28.44 7.34
N PRO A 442 -18.39 28.13 8.64
CA PRO A 442 -17.09 28.17 9.32
C PRO A 442 -16.09 27.19 8.68
N GLY A 443 -14.94 27.71 8.27
CA GLY A 443 -13.85 26.94 7.68
C GLY A 443 -12.81 26.50 8.72
N PHE A 444 -12.22 25.33 8.50
CA PHE A 444 -11.04 24.88 9.24
C PHE A 444 -9.93 24.41 8.30
N GLY A 445 -8.71 24.36 8.82
CA GLY A 445 -7.52 24.07 8.03
C GLY A 445 -7.55 22.72 7.31
N GLY A 446 -6.83 22.65 6.19
CA GLY A 446 -6.51 21.37 5.54
C GLY A 446 -5.72 20.44 6.44
N ALA A 447 -5.69 19.14 6.12
CA ALA A 447 -4.91 18.13 6.86
C ALA A 447 -3.71 17.66 6.06
N HIS A 448 -2.52 17.72 6.65
CA HIS A 448 -1.28 17.17 6.08
C HIS A 448 -1.03 17.56 4.60
N GLY A 449 -1.31 18.82 4.25
CA GLY A 449 -1.14 19.35 2.88
C GLY A 449 -2.29 19.04 1.91
N VAL A 450 -3.37 18.40 2.37
CA VAL A 450 -4.63 18.27 1.62
C VAL A 450 -5.51 19.48 1.93
N LYS A 451 -5.92 20.20 0.88
CA LYS A 451 -6.71 21.41 1.00
C LYS A 451 -8.17 21.11 1.41
N GLU A 452 -8.78 22.02 2.14
CA GLU A 452 -10.18 21.97 2.59
C GLU A 452 -11.02 23.01 1.83
N LEU A 453 -12.31 23.16 2.18
CA LEU A 453 -13.18 24.21 1.65
C LEU A 453 -12.56 25.61 1.80
N ASP A 454 -12.66 26.42 0.75
CA ASP A 454 -12.00 27.72 0.59
C ASP A 454 -13.01 28.88 0.67
N SER A 455 -12.54 30.12 0.78
CA SER A 455 -13.40 31.31 0.75
C SER A 455 -13.89 31.68 -0.65
N ASN A 456 -13.22 31.19 -1.70
CA ASN A 456 -13.68 31.36 -3.08
C ASN A 456 -14.74 30.29 -3.43
N PRO A 457 -16.01 30.66 -3.71
CA PRO A 457 -17.07 29.71 -4.05
C PRO A 457 -16.80 28.97 -5.37
N ALA A 458 -16.02 29.57 -6.29
CA ALA A 458 -15.63 28.95 -7.54
C ALA A 458 -14.43 27.98 -7.40
N HIS A 459 -13.87 27.84 -6.19
CA HIS A 459 -12.84 26.85 -5.95
C HIS A 459 -13.40 25.44 -6.17
N TRP A 460 -12.67 24.57 -6.87
CA TRP A 460 -13.20 23.28 -7.32
C TRP A 460 -13.72 22.38 -6.17
N ILE A 461 -13.08 22.43 -4.99
CA ILE A 461 -13.53 21.68 -3.80
C ILE A 461 -14.91 22.17 -3.37
N ASN A 462 -15.11 23.49 -3.36
CA ASN A 462 -16.37 24.12 -2.97
C ASN A 462 -17.49 23.77 -3.95
N VAL A 463 -17.20 23.80 -5.25
CA VAL A 463 -18.14 23.38 -6.29
C VAL A 463 -18.56 21.92 -6.10
N CYS A 464 -17.60 21.03 -5.85
CA CYS A 464 -17.91 19.63 -5.60
C CYS A 464 -18.68 19.40 -4.30
N ALA A 465 -18.35 20.13 -3.23
CA ALA A 465 -19.09 20.05 -1.98
C ALA A 465 -20.51 20.61 -2.12
N ALA A 466 -20.70 21.73 -2.83
CA ALA A 466 -22.02 22.28 -3.11
C ALA A 466 -22.90 21.27 -3.88
N ASN A 467 -22.33 20.61 -4.89
CA ASN A 467 -23.01 19.54 -5.61
C ASN A 467 -23.32 18.32 -4.71
N PHE A 468 -22.40 17.95 -3.82
CA PHE A 468 -22.58 16.85 -2.87
C PHE A 468 -23.75 17.12 -1.91
N TYR A 469 -23.82 18.32 -1.35
CA TYR A 469 -24.90 18.75 -0.45
C TYR A 469 -26.18 19.21 -1.19
N ARG A 470 -26.14 19.29 -2.52
CA ARG A 470 -27.24 19.76 -3.40
C ARG A 470 -27.68 21.20 -3.10
N VAL A 471 -26.70 22.09 -2.94
CA VAL A 471 -26.89 23.53 -2.74
C VAL A 471 -26.26 24.32 -3.88
N SER A 472 -26.65 25.59 -4.05
CA SER A 472 -26.17 26.47 -5.13
C SER A 472 -24.69 26.83 -4.97
N SER A 473 -24.26 27.17 -3.76
CA SER A 473 -22.87 27.49 -3.47
C SER A 473 -22.49 27.17 -2.02
N ILE A 474 -21.21 26.89 -1.80
CA ILE A 474 -20.60 26.77 -0.47
C ILE A 474 -19.32 27.59 -0.49
N GLN A 475 -19.11 28.40 0.54
CA GLN A 475 -17.81 29.03 0.77
C GLN A 475 -17.52 29.11 2.26
N SER A 476 -16.23 29.04 2.60
CA SER A 476 -15.78 29.01 3.99
C SER A 476 -15.27 30.38 4.45
N PHE A 477 -15.43 30.69 5.73
CA PHE A 477 -14.83 31.86 6.37
C PHE A 477 -14.00 31.48 7.58
N SER A 478 -13.00 32.29 7.89
CA SER A 478 -12.18 32.12 9.07
C SER A 478 -12.90 32.71 10.28
N THR A 479 -13.00 31.93 11.36
CA THR A 479 -13.51 32.36 12.67
C THR A 479 -12.47 32.07 13.75
N LYS A 480 -12.48 32.88 14.81
CA LYS A 480 -11.60 32.67 15.98
C LYS A 480 -12.15 31.58 16.91
N ASP A 481 -13.47 31.46 17.01
CA ASP A 481 -14.13 30.41 17.78
C ASP A 481 -14.90 29.49 16.82
N LEU A 482 -14.21 28.44 16.37
CA LEU A 482 -14.76 27.49 15.41
C LEU A 482 -15.82 26.58 16.03
N LEU A 483 -15.64 26.21 17.30
CA LEU A 483 -16.57 25.31 17.98
C LEU A 483 -17.87 26.03 18.28
N GLU A 484 -17.81 27.26 18.78
CA GLU A 484 -18.98 28.10 18.99
C GLU A 484 -19.75 28.30 17.67
N ALA A 485 -19.06 28.74 16.61
CA ALA A 485 -19.68 29.03 15.31
C ALA A 485 -20.30 27.80 14.61
N LEU A 486 -19.83 26.58 14.89
CA LEU A 486 -20.42 25.35 14.35
C LEU A 486 -21.53 24.77 15.23
N SER A 487 -21.58 25.19 16.50
CA SER A 487 -22.58 24.74 17.48
C SER A 487 -23.88 25.54 17.43
N GLU A 488 -23.81 26.80 17.01
CA GLU A 488 -24.96 27.61 16.58
C GLU A 488 -25.68 26.97 15.37
#